data_AF-A0A7C5P162-F1
#
_entry.id   AF-A0A7C5P162-F1
#
_cell.length_a   1.000
_cell.length_b   1.000
_cell.length_c   1.000
_cell.angle_alpha   90.00
_cell.angle_beta   90.00
_cell.angle_gamma   90.00
#
_symmetry.space_group_name_H-M   'P 1'
#
loop_
_entity.id
_entity.type
_entity.pdbx_description
1 polymer ?
#
loop_
_entity_poly.entity_id
_entity_poly.type
_entity_poly.pdbx_seq_one_letter_code
_entity_poly.pdbx_strand_id
1 'polypeptide(L)'
;MFLVILDFDGVLVKGEYLLELARIAGKSSEIEKITRDAIEGRVSWRESLIKRIELLKGVEYEKCVKAAENLELTQGVREFIDSLRKLGEVKVGVVTGCFDVAVNPIKEKLGLDFAITNELIFNDGKLAGVKINVDTNKDKHLEHLAKQYQVKMDNVIAIGDGANDINMIRKAGLGIAFNPTQILKEHTKISIYSERLDKTLPIIEQFIQERRKNENASSNEKLKVLVCDLIDPEGIELLKEFGFEVLLEPEISMEDLKRKVAEYHVLIVRSRTKVTKDIIDAGKNLKIIARAGAGVDNIDVEYAEKKGVRVVCTPEAVATAVAELTMGLILSLARQIPMADRAMKEGKWIKKEIVGWELQGKTLGIIGLGRIGQRVAKLAKAFGMKIIACELNSVSEHLLKELDVEIVPFEELLKKSDIITLHVPLTQETYHMIGKKEIEQMKNGVYIVNTSRGSIIDEKALFEALKNGKIAGAALDVYEKEPPNDFSLIKLPNVICTPHIGAQTLEAQKYASIIVAQKIISIVKHALKVSCDYKCQECDKF
;
A
#
# COMPACT_ATOMS: atom_id res chain seq x y z
N MET A 1 -18.93 -3.46 21.96
CA MET A 1 -18.31 -4.31 23.00
C MET A 1 -16.86 -4.66 22.67
N PHE A 2 -15.98 -4.76 23.68
CA PHE A 2 -14.58 -5.17 23.58
C PHE A 2 -14.31 -6.42 24.44
N LEU A 3 -13.26 -7.15 24.09
CA LEU A 3 -12.81 -8.33 24.82
C LEU A 3 -11.34 -8.15 25.20
N VAL A 4 -11.03 -8.24 26.49
CA VAL A 4 -9.66 -8.18 27.02
C VAL A 4 -9.28 -9.55 27.55
N ILE A 5 -8.22 -10.13 26.99
CA ILE A 5 -7.70 -11.44 27.35
C ILE A 5 -6.29 -11.29 27.89
N LEU A 6 -6.06 -11.86 29.06
CA LEU A 6 -4.78 -11.79 29.76
C LEU A 6 -4.16 -13.19 29.83
N ASP A 7 -2.83 -13.29 29.77
CA ASP A 7 -2.17 -14.42 30.42
C ASP A 7 -2.27 -14.27 31.95
N PHE A 8 -1.98 -15.36 32.65
CA PHE A 8 -2.07 -15.43 34.09
C PHE A 8 -0.71 -15.22 34.75
N ASP A 9 0.22 -16.15 34.53
CA ASP A 9 1.60 -16.05 35.04
C ASP A 9 2.30 -14.84 34.38
N GLY A 10 3.08 -14.08 35.13
CA GLY A 10 3.81 -12.90 34.62
C GLY A 10 2.96 -11.66 34.33
N VAL A 11 1.64 -11.80 34.14
CA VAL A 11 0.70 -10.71 33.87
C VAL A 11 -0.21 -10.42 35.06
N LEU A 12 -1.07 -11.37 35.47
CA LEU A 12 -1.99 -11.19 36.60
C LEU A 12 -1.35 -11.50 37.95
N VAL A 13 -0.46 -12.48 37.99
CA VAL A 13 0.30 -12.85 39.18
C VAL A 13 1.80 -12.71 38.93
N LYS A 14 2.55 -12.47 39.99
CA LYS A 14 4.01 -12.51 39.98
C LYS A 14 4.47 -13.95 40.10
N GLY A 15 5.35 -14.37 39.19
CA GLY A 15 5.92 -15.71 39.16
C GLY A 15 5.05 -16.72 38.39
N GLU A 16 5.45 -17.98 38.47
CA GLU A 16 4.81 -19.12 37.79
C GLU A 16 4.28 -20.11 38.83
N TYR A 17 2.99 -20.49 38.73
CA TYR A 17 2.36 -21.43 39.67
C TYR A 17 3.13 -22.75 39.83
N LEU A 18 3.64 -23.33 38.72
CA LEU A 18 4.36 -24.60 38.77
C LEU A 18 5.67 -24.51 39.55
N LEU A 19 6.37 -23.37 39.50
CA LEU A 19 7.60 -23.18 40.26
C LEU A 19 7.32 -23.09 41.76
N GLU A 20 6.21 -22.44 42.13
CA GLU A 20 5.78 -22.36 43.53
C GLU A 20 5.33 -23.73 44.05
N LEU A 21 4.59 -24.49 43.26
CA LEU A 21 4.23 -25.87 43.59
C LEU A 21 5.46 -26.77 43.69
N ALA A 22 6.43 -26.61 42.79
CA ALA A 22 7.70 -27.32 42.84
C ALA A 22 8.46 -27.03 44.13
N ARG A 23 8.46 -25.77 44.58
CA ARG A 23 9.10 -25.35 45.83
C ARG A 23 8.48 -26.03 47.04
N ILE A 24 7.16 -26.09 47.12
CA ILE A 24 6.43 -26.78 48.20
C ILE A 24 6.65 -28.29 48.13
N ALA A 25 6.81 -28.85 46.93
CA ALA A 25 7.06 -30.27 46.70
C ALA A 25 8.54 -30.68 46.84
N GLY A 26 9.47 -29.74 46.97
CA GLY A 26 10.91 -30.02 46.99
C GLY A 26 11.48 -30.48 45.65
N LYS A 27 10.91 -29.98 44.54
CA LYS A 27 11.19 -30.36 43.14
C LYS A 27 11.62 -29.18 42.24
N SER A 28 12.00 -28.05 42.82
CA SER A 28 12.31 -26.82 42.08
C SER A 28 13.39 -27.03 41.02
N SER A 29 14.52 -27.66 41.37
CA SER A 29 15.65 -27.81 40.45
C SER A 29 15.31 -28.67 39.23
N GLU A 30 14.55 -29.76 39.39
CA GLU A 30 14.13 -30.60 38.27
C GLU A 30 13.14 -29.87 37.35
N ILE A 31 12.20 -29.11 37.91
CA ILE A 31 11.18 -28.39 37.15
C ILE A 31 11.76 -27.17 36.42
N GLU A 32 12.67 -26.43 37.04
CA GLU A 32 13.39 -25.33 36.38
C GLU A 32 14.19 -25.82 35.17
N LYS A 33 14.81 -26.99 35.28
CA LYS A 33 15.54 -27.60 34.16
C LYS A 33 14.61 -27.90 32.98
N ILE A 34 13.47 -28.54 33.21
CA ILE A 34 12.51 -28.88 32.16
C ILE A 34 11.87 -27.62 31.54
N THR A 35 11.64 -26.59 32.36
CA THR A 35 11.11 -25.30 31.87
C THR A 35 12.12 -24.61 30.96
N ARG A 36 13.41 -24.63 31.32
CA ARG A 36 14.50 -24.13 30.48
C ARG A 36 14.63 -24.90 29.18
N ASP A 37 14.55 -26.23 29.22
CA ASP A 37 14.59 -27.06 28.01
C ASP A 37 13.45 -26.73 27.03
N ALA A 38 12.27 -26.35 27.51
CA ALA A 38 11.16 -25.87 26.65
C ALA A 38 11.43 -24.49 26.04
N ILE A 39 11.94 -23.55 26.84
CA ILE A 39 12.29 -22.20 26.38
C ILE A 39 13.36 -22.27 25.29
N GLU A 40 14.33 -23.17 25.43
CA GLU A 40 15.41 -23.39 24.44
C GLU A 40 14.98 -24.28 23.26
N GLY A 41 13.72 -24.71 23.21
CA GLY A 41 13.17 -25.50 22.11
C GLY A 41 13.65 -26.95 22.05
N ARG A 42 14.27 -27.47 23.12
CA ARG A 42 14.75 -28.86 23.21
C ARG A 42 13.59 -29.85 23.41
N VAL A 43 12.49 -29.40 23.98
CA VAL A 43 11.22 -30.14 24.14
C VAL A 43 10.05 -29.24 23.80
N SER A 44 8.95 -29.81 23.30
CA SER A 44 7.75 -29.01 23.05
C SER A 44 7.13 -28.49 24.35
N TRP A 45 6.39 -27.37 24.29
CA TRP A 45 5.66 -26.83 25.45
C TRP A 45 4.71 -27.85 26.09
N ARG A 46 4.01 -28.63 25.26
CA ARG A 46 3.09 -29.69 25.71
C ARG A 46 3.84 -30.82 26.41
N GLU A 47 4.94 -31.29 25.84
CA GLU A 47 5.77 -32.34 26.43
C GLU A 47 6.41 -31.88 27.75
N SER A 48 6.91 -30.64 27.79
CA SER A 48 7.46 -30.03 29.00
C SER A 48 6.42 -29.94 30.12
N LEU A 49 5.19 -29.51 29.81
CA LEU A 49 4.10 -29.48 30.78
C LEU A 49 3.81 -30.86 31.36
N ILE A 50 3.69 -31.89 30.51
CA ILE A 50 3.44 -33.27 30.94
C ILE A 50 4.58 -33.77 31.84
N LYS A 51 5.84 -33.56 31.44
CA LYS A 51 7.01 -33.97 32.25
C LYS A 51 7.06 -33.28 33.62
N ARG A 52 6.73 -31.98 33.68
CA ARG A 52 6.67 -31.24 34.96
C ARG A 52 5.56 -31.77 35.86
N ILE A 53 4.39 -32.11 35.31
CA ILE A 53 3.29 -32.71 36.07
C ILE A 53 3.63 -34.13 36.55
N GLU A 54 4.30 -34.94 35.72
CA GLU A 54 4.78 -36.27 36.12
C GLU A 54 5.69 -36.22 37.35
N LEU A 55 6.60 -35.24 37.43
CA LEU A 55 7.47 -35.05 38.59
C LEU A 55 6.72 -34.64 39.86
N LEU A 56 5.54 -34.06 39.72
CA LEU A 56 4.68 -33.60 40.82
C LEU A 56 3.62 -34.63 41.19
N LYS A 57 3.56 -35.79 40.53
CA LYS A 57 2.60 -36.84 40.89
C LYS A 57 2.74 -37.23 42.36
N GLY A 58 1.59 -37.42 43.01
CA GLY A 58 1.52 -37.74 44.43
C GLY A 58 1.53 -36.54 45.37
N VAL A 59 1.70 -35.32 44.87
CA VAL A 59 1.54 -34.10 45.68
C VAL A 59 0.09 -33.97 46.13
N GLU A 60 -0.11 -33.76 47.43
CA GLU A 60 -1.43 -33.59 48.06
C GLU A 60 -2.14 -32.33 47.54
N TYR A 61 -3.47 -32.41 47.39
CA TYR A 61 -4.31 -31.32 46.91
C TYR A 61 -4.13 -30.04 47.74
N GLU A 62 -4.00 -30.15 49.06
CA GLU A 62 -3.79 -28.98 49.94
C GLU A 62 -2.49 -28.24 49.61
N LYS A 63 -1.45 -28.94 49.12
CA LYS A 63 -0.19 -28.30 48.68
C LYS A 63 -0.38 -27.55 47.37
N CYS A 64 -1.20 -28.06 46.46
CA CYS A 64 -1.58 -27.36 45.23
C CYS A 64 -2.35 -26.08 45.54
N VAL A 65 -3.32 -26.15 46.45
CA VAL A 65 -4.07 -24.96 46.92
C VAL A 65 -3.12 -23.97 47.60
N LYS A 66 -2.23 -24.43 48.48
CA LYS A 66 -1.25 -23.58 49.15
C LYS A 66 -0.30 -22.89 48.17
N ALA A 67 0.10 -23.57 47.09
CA ALA A 67 0.91 -22.96 46.03
C ALA A 67 0.16 -21.81 45.36
N ALA A 68 -1.15 -21.98 45.10
CA ALA A 68 -1.99 -20.92 44.54
C ALA A 68 -2.15 -19.74 45.52
N GLU A 69 -2.30 -20.00 46.81
CA GLU A 69 -2.42 -18.96 47.85
C GLU A 69 -1.16 -18.10 47.98
N ASN A 70 0.01 -18.68 47.69
CA ASN A 70 1.29 -17.96 47.73
C ASN A 70 1.51 -17.06 46.50
N LEU A 71 0.64 -17.11 45.48
CA LEU A 71 0.75 -16.25 44.31
C LEU A 71 0.38 -14.81 44.66
N GLU A 72 1.33 -13.90 44.48
CA GLU A 72 1.09 -12.48 44.63
C GLU A 72 0.46 -11.91 43.36
N LEU A 73 -0.56 -11.07 43.51
CA LEU A 73 -1.10 -10.32 42.36
C LEU A 73 -0.07 -9.30 41.87
N THR A 74 0.02 -9.13 40.56
CA THR A 74 0.74 -8.00 39.95
C THR A 74 0.14 -6.68 40.47
N GLN A 75 1.00 -5.69 40.72
CA GLN A 75 0.53 -4.41 41.26
C GLN A 75 -0.43 -3.75 40.24
N GLY A 76 -1.47 -3.07 40.72
CA GLY A 76 -2.40 -2.36 39.84
C GLY A 76 -3.43 -3.25 39.12
N VAL A 77 -3.45 -4.57 39.34
CA VAL A 77 -4.43 -5.47 38.70
C VAL A 77 -5.87 -5.10 39.04
N ARG A 78 -6.15 -4.71 40.28
CA ARG A 78 -7.52 -4.31 40.68
C ARG A 78 -7.94 -3.03 39.98
N GLU A 79 -7.06 -2.03 40.01
CA GLU A 79 -7.27 -0.74 39.33
C GLU A 79 -7.44 -0.94 37.81
N PHE A 80 -6.67 -1.85 37.22
CA PHE A 80 -6.79 -2.25 35.82
C PHE A 80 -8.20 -2.78 35.51
N ILE A 81 -8.66 -3.81 36.23
CA ILE A 81 -9.98 -4.42 36.00
C ILE A 81 -11.11 -3.42 36.26
N ASP A 82 -11.04 -2.66 37.35
CA ASP A 82 -12.08 -1.67 37.70
C ASP A 82 -12.15 -0.53 36.68
N SER A 83 -11.02 -0.10 36.13
CA SER A 83 -10.98 0.91 35.08
C SER A 83 -11.57 0.37 33.77
N LEU A 84 -11.22 -0.85 33.36
CA LEU A 84 -11.80 -1.48 32.17
C LEU A 84 -13.33 -1.56 32.24
N ARG A 85 -13.88 -1.89 33.41
CA ARG A 85 -15.35 -1.92 33.60
C ARG A 85 -16.01 -0.55 33.45
N LYS A 86 -15.32 0.52 33.86
CA LYS A 86 -15.83 1.90 33.68
C LYS A 86 -15.80 2.35 32.22
N LEU A 87 -15.02 1.68 31.36
CA LEU A 87 -14.99 1.99 29.93
C LEU A 87 -16.21 1.49 29.17
N GLY A 88 -17.21 0.85 29.80
CA GLY A 88 -18.46 0.41 29.18
C GLY A 88 -18.50 -1.09 28.92
N GLU A 89 -19.08 -1.54 27.80
CA GLU A 89 -19.18 -2.97 27.44
C GLU A 89 -17.79 -3.58 27.14
N VAL A 90 -17.09 -4.01 28.19
CA VAL A 90 -15.81 -4.72 28.12
C VAL A 90 -15.95 -6.03 28.90
N LYS A 91 -15.62 -7.15 28.25
CA LYS A 91 -15.46 -8.45 28.90
C LYS A 91 -13.98 -8.71 29.16
N VAL A 92 -13.64 -9.14 30.37
CA VAL A 92 -12.26 -9.37 30.78
C VAL A 92 -12.10 -10.78 31.32
N GLY A 93 -11.08 -11.49 30.86
CA GLY A 93 -10.81 -12.85 31.33
C GLY A 93 -9.42 -13.33 30.98
N VAL A 94 -9.15 -14.59 31.30
CA VAL A 94 -7.83 -15.21 31.12
C VAL A 94 -7.89 -16.40 30.18
N VAL A 95 -6.84 -16.55 29.38
CA VAL A 95 -6.56 -17.75 28.60
C VAL A 95 -5.12 -18.14 28.91
N THR A 96 -4.94 -19.19 29.72
CA THR A 96 -3.64 -19.50 30.31
C THR A 96 -3.33 -20.99 30.32
N GLY A 97 -2.05 -21.31 30.21
CA GLY A 97 -1.54 -22.67 30.44
C GLY A 97 -1.53 -23.08 31.92
N CYS A 98 -1.83 -22.16 32.84
CA CYS A 98 -2.01 -22.42 34.26
C CYS A 98 -3.29 -23.23 34.55
N PHE A 99 -3.49 -23.60 35.81
CA PHE A 99 -4.51 -24.56 36.23
C PHE A 99 -5.67 -23.92 36.96
N ASP A 100 -6.85 -24.51 36.79
CA ASP A 100 -8.09 -24.15 37.45
C ASP A 100 -7.96 -23.93 38.97
N VAL A 101 -7.23 -24.80 39.67
CA VAL A 101 -6.99 -24.69 41.13
C VAL A 101 -6.32 -23.37 41.53
N ALA A 102 -5.49 -22.79 40.66
CA ALA A 102 -4.81 -21.53 40.91
C ALA A 102 -5.58 -20.32 40.36
N VAL A 103 -6.20 -20.50 39.20
CA VAL A 103 -6.83 -19.41 38.46
C VAL A 103 -8.22 -19.07 39.00
N ASN A 104 -9.04 -20.07 39.37
CA ASN A 104 -10.42 -19.84 39.80
C ASN A 104 -10.54 -18.95 41.06
N PRO A 105 -9.74 -19.15 42.12
CA PRO A 105 -9.78 -18.25 43.28
C PRO A 105 -9.48 -16.80 42.92
N ILE A 106 -8.53 -16.57 42.01
CA ILE A 106 -8.16 -15.22 41.55
C ILE A 106 -9.22 -14.65 40.62
N LYS A 107 -9.80 -15.46 39.73
CA LYS A 107 -10.95 -15.10 38.89
C LYS A 107 -12.09 -14.56 39.75
N GLU A 108 -12.47 -15.29 40.80
CA GLU A 108 -13.54 -14.88 41.72
C GLU A 108 -13.16 -13.60 42.48
N LYS A 109 -11.94 -13.53 43.02
CA LYS A 109 -11.43 -12.38 43.77
C LYS A 109 -11.37 -11.08 42.96
N LEU A 110 -11.13 -11.18 41.65
CA LEU A 110 -11.08 -10.04 40.72
C LEU A 110 -12.41 -9.83 39.94
N GLY A 111 -13.30 -10.82 39.97
CA GLY A 111 -14.55 -10.85 39.21
C GLY A 111 -14.34 -10.92 37.70
N LEU A 112 -13.38 -11.72 37.20
CA LEU A 112 -13.18 -11.88 35.77
C LEU A 112 -14.36 -12.65 35.15
N ASP A 113 -14.77 -12.25 33.94
CA ASP A 113 -15.95 -12.81 33.26
C ASP A 113 -15.76 -14.27 32.85
N PHE A 114 -14.53 -14.65 32.49
CA PHE A 114 -14.20 -16.00 32.04
C PHE A 114 -12.76 -16.39 32.38
N ALA A 115 -12.51 -17.70 32.43
CA ALA A 115 -11.18 -18.28 32.51
C ALA A 115 -11.16 -19.56 31.68
N ILE A 116 -10.17 -19.69 30.80
CA ILE A 116 -9.86 -20.94 30.10
C ILE A 116 -8.49 -21.40 30.59
N THR A 117 -8.46 -22.58 31.21
CA THR A 117 -7.30 -23.11 31.95
C THR A 117 -7.09 -24.57 31.63
N ASN A 118 -5.91 -25.08 31.99
CA ASN A 118 -5.70 -26.51 32.16
C ASN A 118 -6.35 -26.99 33.47
N GLU A 119 -6.52 -28.29 33.62
CA GLU A 119 -7.12 -28.90 34.83
C GLU A 119 -6.12 -29.93 35.40
N LEU A 120 -5.86 -29.85 36.71
CA LEU A 120 -5.12 -30.90 37.41
C LEU A 120 -6.07 -32.04 37.77
N ILE A 121 -5.65 -33.27 37.52
CA ILE A 121 -6.44 -34.47 37.81
C ILE A 121 -5.94 -35.05 39.12
N PHE A 122 -6.84 -35.28 40.08
CA PHE A 122 -6.53 -35.84 41.38
C PHE A 122 -7.20 -37.20 41.60
N ASN A 123 -6.47 -38.15 42.17
CA ASN A 123 -6.98 -39.44 42.64
C ASN A 123 -6.67 -39.55 44.14
N ASP A 124 -7.68 -39.83 44.96
CA ASP A 124 -7.54 -39.94 46.43
C ASP A 124 -6.81 -38.74 47.07
N GLY A 125 -7.14 -37.53 46.62
CA GLY A 125 -6.54 -36.28 47.11
C GLY A 125 -5.14 -35.97 46.58
N LYS A 126 -4.57 -36.81 45.71
CA LYS A 126 -3.20 -36.68 45.19
C LYS A 126 -3.17 -36.39 43.70
N LEU A 127 -2.24 -35.53 43.30
CA LEU A 127 -2.03 -35.20 41.89
C LEU A 127 -1.70 -36.47 41.08
N ALA A 128 -2.54 -36.77 40.10
CA ALA A 128 -2.46 -37.95 39.26
C ALA A 128 -2.22 -37.63 37.78
N GLY A 129 -2.50 -36.39 37.32
CA GLY A 129 -2.26 -36.00 35.94
C GLY A 129 -2.75 -34.60 35.60
N VAL A 130 -2.85 -34.31 34.31
CA VAL A 130 -3.30 -33.03 33.76
C VAL A 130 -4.19 -33.25 32.54
N LYS A 131 -5.26 -32.47 32.42
CA LYS A 131 -6.01 -32.29 31.18
C LYS A 131 -5.61 -30.94 30.56
N ILE A 132 -5.07 -31.02 29.35
CA ILE A 132 -4.52 -29.85 28.63
C ILE A 132 -5.57 -29.30 27.68
N ASN A 133 -6.11 -28.13 28.02
CA ASN A 133 -7.03 -27.35 27.19
C ASN A 133 -6.30 -26.18 26.50
N VAL A 134 -5.25 -25.64 27.13
CA VAL A 134 -4.48 -24.48 26.68
C VAL A 134 -2.99 -24.85 26.60
N ASP A 135 -2.43 -24.72 25.40
CA ASP A 135 -1.00 -24.83 25.12
C ASP A 135 -0.53 -23.66 24.24
N THR A 136 -0.06 -23.91 23.02
CA THR A 136 0.28 -22.86 22.04
C THR A 136 -0.93 -22.39 21.22
N ASN A 137 -2.11 -22.99 21.46
CA ASN A 137 -3.38 -22.74 20.79
C ASN A 137 -4.21 -21.56 21.34
N LYS A 138 -3.60 -20.63 22.10
CA LYS A 138 -4.32 -19.51 22.73
C LYS A 138 -5.08 -18.64 21.71
N ASP A 139 -4.57 -18.51 20.49
CA ASP A 139 -5.20 -17.81 19.37
C ASP A 139 -6.57 -18.41 18.97
N LYS A 140 -6.72 -19.74 19.01
CA LYS A 140 -8.02 -20.39 18.74
C LYS A 140 -9.05 -20.09 19.82
N HIS A 141 -8.60 -20.03 21.08
CA HIS A 141 -9.45 -19.65 22.21
C HIS A 141 -9.90 -18.19 22.10
N LEU A 142 -9.03 -17.29 21.62
CA LEU A 142 -9.39 -15.91 21.27
C LEU A 142 -10.54 -15.86 20.25
N GLU A 143 -10.41 -16.58 19.14
CA GLU A 143 -11.45 -16.62 18.09
C GLU A 143 -12.77 -17.18 18.63
N HIS A 144 -12.72 -18.23 19.45
CA HIS A 144 -13.90 -18.82 20.06
C HIS A 144 -14.60 -17.84 21.00
N LEU A 145 -13.85 -17.17 21.89
CA LEU A 145 -14.40 -16.19 22.83
C LEU A 145 -14.95 -14.96 22.09
N ALA A 146 -14.25 -14.46 21.07
CA ALA A 146 -14.72 -13.37 20.24
C ALA A 146 -16.06 -13.72 19.58
N LYS A 147 -16.20 -14.94 19.05
CA LYS A 147 -17.46 -15.43 18.49
C LYS A 147 -18.56 -15.59 19.56
N GLN A 148 -18.24 -16.19 20.69
CA GLN A 148 -19.18 -16.42 21.80
C GLN A 148 -19.77 -15.11 22.30
N TYR A 149 -18.92 -14.09 22.50
CA TYR A 149 -19.34 -12.77 22.94
C TYR A 149 -19.76 -11.85 21.78
N GLN A 150 -19.77 -12.31 20.52
CA GLN A 150 -20.13 -11.46 19.37
C GLN A 150 -19.26 -10.20 19.24
N VAL A 151 -17.97 -10.32 19.57
CA VAL A 151 -16.95 -9.27 19.44
C VAL A 151 -16.16 -9.51 18.16
N LYS A 152 -15.95 -8.46 17.34
CA LYS A 152 -15.04 -8.55 16.19
C LYS A 152 -13.61 -8.76 16.68
N MET A 153 -12.80 -9.56 15.98
CA MET A 153 -11.39 -9.80 16.34
C MET A 153 -10.59 -8.50 16.48
N ASP A 154 -10.91 -7.51 15.65
CA ASP A 154 -10.41 -6.14 15.70
C ASP A 154 -10.63 -5.40 17.02
N ASN A 155 -11.63 -5.81 17.82
CA ASN A 155 -11.96 -5.25 19.13
C ASN A 155 -11.49 -6.17 20.28
N VAL A 156 -10.64 -7.16 19.97
CA VAL A 156 -9.99 -8.03 20.97
C VAL A 156 -8.64 -7.43 21.34
N ILE A 157 -8.38 -7.38 22.65
CA ILE A 157 -7.15 -6.90 23.26
C ILE A 157 -6.51 -8.08 23.98
N ALA A 158 -5.24 -8.36 23.69
CA ALA A 158 -4.48 -9.43 24.34
C ALA A 158 -3.26 -8.88 25.07
N ILE A 159 -3.03 -9.36 26.30
CA ILE A 159 -1.84 -9.03 27.09
C ILE A 159 -1.14 -10.32 27.51
N GLY A 160 0.16 -10.42 27.22
CA GLY A 160 1.00 -11.58 27.54
C GLY A 160 2.45 -11.19 27.77
N ASP A 161 3.24 -12.09 28.31
CA ASP A 161 4.64 -11.89 28.69
C ASP A 161 5.59 -12.92 28.04
N GLY A 162 5.06 -14.09 27.68
CA GLY A 162 5.83 -15.25 27.25
C GLY A 162 5.81 -15.56 25.75
N ALA A 163 6.69 -16.47 25.34
CA ALA A 163 6.75 -16.96 23.96
C ALA A 163 5.48 -17.75 23.54
N ASN A 164 4.78 -18.35 24.50
CA ASN A 164 3.49 -19.02 24.31
C ASN A 164 2.35 -18.05 23.93
N ASP A 165 2.52 -16.74 24.14
CA ASP A 165 1.51 -15.72 23.83
C ASP A 165 1.65 -15.09 22.44
N ILE A 166 2.72 -15.41 21.70
CA ILE A 166 3.04 -14.78 20.40
C ILE A 166 1.84 -14.83 19.45
N ASN A 167 1.19 -15.99 19.32
CA ASN A 167 0.06 -16.16 18.41
C ASN A 167 -1.16 -15.36 18.88
N MET A 168 -1.44 -15.36 20.17
CA MET A 168 -2.53 -14.59 20.78
C MET A 168 -2.34 -13.08 20.58
N ILE A 169 -1.13 -12.57 20.84
CA ILE A 169 -0.78 -11.15 20.69
C ILE A 169 -0.84 -10.70 19.23
N ARG A 170 -0.36 -11.53 18.29
CA ARG A 170 -0.41 -11.21 16.85
C ARG A 170 -1.81 -11.20 16.28
N LYS A 171 -2.69 -12.03 16.82
CA LYS A 171 -4.05 -12.22 16.30
C LYS A 171 -5.03 -11.16 16.84
N ALA A 172 -4.79 -10.64 18.04
CA ALA A 172 -5.63 -9.61 18.64
C ALA A 172 -5.59 -8.30 17.85
N GLY A 173 -6.71 -7.55 17.87
CA GLY A 173 -6.77 -6.20 17.33
C GLY A 173 -5.81 -5.22 18.03
N LEU A 174 -5.53 -5.47 19.32
CA LEU A 174 -4.45 -4.85 20.08
C LEU A 174 -3.69 -5.90 20.89
N GLY A 175 -2.43 -6.15 20.54
CA GLY A 175 -1.53 -7.00 21.31
C GLY A 175 -0.54 -6.18 22.15
N ILE A 176 -0.48 -6.44 23.45
CA ILE A 176 0.42 -5.77 24.40
C ILE A 176 1.33 -6.81 25.04
N ALA A 177 2.64 -6.60 24.95
CA ALA A 177 3.62 -7.43 25.62
C ALA A 177 4.01 -6.79 26.97
N PHE A 178 3.66 -7.40 28.09
CA PHE A 178 3.88 -6.86 29.44
C PHE A 178 5.08 -7.55 30.10
N ASN A 179 6.12 -6.79 30.47
CA ASN A 179 7.42 -7.29 30.91
C ASN A 179 7.94 -8.48 30.09
N PRO A 180 7.96 -8.38 28.75
CA PRO A 180 8.05 -9.56 27.91
C PRO A 180 9.43 -10.20 27.90
N THR A 181 9.44 -11.52 27.71
CA THR A 181 10.63 -12.27 27.30
C THR A 181 11.22 -11.72 25.99
N GLN A 182 12.52 -11.94 25.79
CA GLN A 182 13.23 -11.46 24.58
C GLN A 182 12.57 -11.95 23.28
N ILE A 183 12.09 -13.19 23.27
CA ILE A 183 11.44 -13.80 22.10
C ILE A 183 10.13 -13.07 21.78
N LEU A 184 9.28 -12.80 22.78
CA LEU A 184 8.01 -12.10 22.57
C LEU A 184 8.24 -10.65 22.10
N LYS A 185 9.29 -9.99 22.62
CA LYS A 185 9.68 -8.63 22.22
C LYS A 185 9.95 -8.51 20.71
N GLU A 186 10.53 -9.53 20.09
CA GLU A 186 10.80 -9.56 18.65
C GLU A 186 9.52 -9.74 17.80
N HIS A 187 8.41 -10.11 18.44
CA HIS A 187 7.17 -10.51 17.77
C HIS A 187 5.98 -9.57 18.05
N THR A 188 6.20 -8.48 18.79
CA THR A 188 5.18 -7.51 19.20
C THR A 188 5.54 -6.08 18.79
N LYS A 189 4.53 -5.23 18.60
CA LYS A 189 4.72 -3.79 18.32
C LYS A 189 4.72 -2.94 19.60
N ILE A 190 4.08 -3.43 20.66
CA ILE A 190 3.88 -2.68 21.91
C ILE A 190 4.44 -3.51 23.05
N SER A 191 5.41 -2.94 23.76
CA SER A 191 5.99 -3.53 24.97
C SER A 191 5.89 -2.53 26.12
N ILE A 192 5.44 -2.99 27.28
CA ILE A 192 5.36 -2.20 28.51
C ILE A 192 6.25 -2.84 29.56
N TYR A 193 7.12 -2.03 30.16
CA TYR A 193 7.98 -2.43 31.26
C TYR A 193 7.51 -1.71 32.52
N SER A 194 6.87 -2.43 33.44
CA SER A 194 6.35 -1.87 34.68
C SER A 194 6.02 -2.95 35.69
N GLU A 195 6.18 -2.65 36.97
CA GLU A 195 5.66 -3.51 38.05
C GLU A 195 4.13 -3.46 38.17
N ARG A 196 3.50 -2.54 37.44
CA ARG A 196 2.09 -2.15 37.54
C ARG A 196 1.32 -2.43 36.25
N LEU A 197 0.32 -3.32 36.32
CA LEU A 197 -0.49 -3.70 35.15
C LEU A 197 -1.39 -2.56 34.66
N ASP A 198 -1.86 -1.69 35.55
CA ASP A 198 -2.68 -0.52 35.23
C ASP A 198 -1.96 0.49 34.31
N LYS A 199 -0.63 0.39 34.15
CA LYS A 199 0.11 1.19 33.16
C LYS A 199 -0.17 0.81 31.71
N THR A 200 -0.86 -0.31 31.47
CA THR A 200 -1.38 -0.67 30.15
C THR A 200 -2.68 0.07 29.79
N LEU A 201 -3.40 0.62 30.79
CA LEU A 201 -4.71 1.26 30.59
C LEU A 201 -4.69 2.42 29.59
N PRO A 202 -3.73 3.37 29.60
CA PRO A 202 -3.78 4.50 28.67
C PRO A 202 -3.78 4.07 27.21
N ILE A 203 -3.04 3.00 26.87
CA ILE A 203 -3.00 2.44 25.52
C ILE A 203 -4.34 1.79 25.17
N ILE A 204 -4.93 1.05 26.11
CA ILE A 204 -6.22 0.37 25.92
C ILE A 204 -7.35 1.40 25.79
N GLU A 205 -7.36 2.42 26.62
CA GLU A 205 -8.34 3.52 26.60
C GLU A 205 -8.29 4.26 25.28
N GLN A 206 -7.09 4.64 24.82
CA GLN A 206 -6.90 5.28 23.52
C GLN A 206 -7.42 4.38 22.39
N PHE A 207 -7.03 3.11 22.38
CA PHE A 207 -7.48 2.14 21.37
C PHE A 207 -9.01 2.00 21.33
N ILE A 208 -9.65 1.87 22.50
CA ILE A 208 -11.11 1.76 22.61
C ILE A 208 -11.78 3.05 22.12
N GLN A 209 -11.25 4.22 22.48
CA GLN A 209 -11.78 5.51 22.05
C GLN A 209 -11.68 5.70 20.53
N GLU A 210 -10.54 5.36 19.93
CA GLU A 210 -10.34 5.42 18.47
C GLU A 210 -11.28 4.47 17.74
N ARG A 211 -11.41 3.23 18.23
CA ARG A 211 -12.34 2.24 17.66
C ARG A 211 -13.79 2.69 17.75
N ARG A 212 -14.23 3.23 18.89
CA ARG A 212 -15.57 3.79 19.05
C ARG A 212 -15.79 5.02 18.17
N LYS A 213 -14.80 5.87 18.01
CA LYS A 213 -14.88 7.03 17.11
C LYS A 213 -15.03 6.57 15.66
N ASN A 214 -14.32 5.53 15.25
CA ASN A 214 -14.44 4.93 13.92
C ASN A 214 -15.79 4.21 13.71
N GLU A 215 -16.31 3.51 14.73
CA GLU A 215 -17.63 2.89 14.70
C GLU A 215 -18.76 3.94 14.65
N ASN A 216 -18.66 5.02 15.42
CA ASN A 216 -19.63 6.13 15.39
C ASN A 216 -19.51 6.98 14.13
N ALA A 217 -18.31 7.14 13.56
CA ALA A 217 -18.11 7.76 12.25
C ALA A 217 -18.72 6.92 11.11
N SER A 218 -18.98 5.62 11.32
CA SER A 218 -19.67 4.76 10.35
C SER A 218 -21.19 4.95 10.28
N SER A 219 -21.75 5.91 11.04
CA SER A 219 -23.12 6.40 10.85
C SER A 219 -23.23 7.52 9.80
N ASN A 220 -22.10 8.00 9.24
CA ASN A 220 -22.12 8.67 7.93
C ASN A 220 -22.23 7.58 6.85
N GLU A 221 -23.12 7.77 5.88
CA GLU A 221 -23.17 6.95 4.66
C GLU A 221 -21.75 6.69 4.15
N LYS A 222 -21.39 5.40 3.99
CA LYS A 222 -20.09 5.04 3.43
C LYS A 222 -19.93 5.74 2.08
N LEU A 223 -18.84 6.47 1.91
CA LEU A 223 -18.53 7.08 0.62
C LEU A 223 -18.33 5.96 -0.40
N LYS A 224 -19.11 6.02 -1.48
CA LYS A 224 -19.07 5.05 -2.57
C LYS A 224 -18.08 5.48 -3.65
N VAL A 225 -17.24 4.54 -4.08
CA VAL A 225 -16.25 4.70 -5.14
C VAL A 225 -16.62 3.78 -6.30
N LEU A 226 -16.74 4.34 -7.50
CA LEU A 226 -16.89 3.58 -8.74
C LEU A 226 -15.56 3.57 -9.50
N VAL A 227 -15.03 2.39 -9.77
CA VAL A 227 -13.80 2.20 -10.55
C VAL A 227 -14.19 1.71 -11.94
N CYS A 228 -14.07 2.59 -12.95
CA CYS A 228 -14.57 2.34 -14.31
C CYS A 228 -13.54 1.72 -15.26
N ASP A 229 -12.29 1.65 -14.85
CA ASP A 229 -11.21 1.09 -15.66
C ASP A 229 -10.33 0.19 -14.78
N LEU A 230 -9.67 -0.79 -15.39
CA LEU A 230 -8.81 -1.71 -14.66
C LEU A 230 -7.64 -0.97 -13.99
N ILE A 231 -7.56 -1.03 -12.66
CA ILE A 231 -6.43 -0.55 -11.86
C ILE A 231 -5.89 -1.69 -11.02
N ASP A 232 -4.66 -1.54 -10.52
CA ASP A 232 -4.03 -2.55 -9.68
C ASP A 232 -4.80 -2.76 -8.36
N PRO A 233 -4.97 -4.01 -7.87
CA PRO A 233 -5.72 -4.32 -6.66
C PRO A 233 -5.24 -3.61 -5.40
N GLU A 234 -3.96 -3.25 -5.28
CA GLU A 234 -3.44 -2.64 -4.04
C GLU A 234 -4.09 -1.29 -3.74
N GLY A 235 -4.35 -0.46 -4.75
CA GLY A 235 -5.08 0.80 -4.56
C GLY A 235 -6.53 0.60 -4.14
N ILE A 236 -7.16 -0.49 -4.61
CA ILE A 236 -8.53 -0.85 -4.25
C ILE A 236 -8.61 -1.28 -2.79
N GLU A 237 -7.68 -2.13 -2.34
CA GLU A 237 -7.64 -2.59 -0.95
C GLU A 237 -7.36 -1.42 0.00
N LEU A 238 -6.48 -0.48 -0.35
CA LEU A 238 -6.27 0.74 0.43
C LEU A 238 -7.55 1.57 0.62
N LEU A 239 -8.38 1.70 -0.43
CA LEU A 239 -9.66 2.39 -0.34
C LEU A 239 -10.65 1.64 0.57
N LYS A 240 -10.73 0.31 0.45
CA LYS A 240 -11.60 -0.53 1.30
C LYS A 240 -11.18 -0.49 2.77
N GLU A 241 -9.87 -0.59 3.05
CA GLU A 241 -9.29 -0.50 4.40
C GLU A 241 -9.60 0.86 5.05
N PHE A 242 -9.62 1.94 4.25
CA PHE A 242 -10.02 3.25 4.74
C PHE A 242 -11.53 3.37 5.02
N GLY A 243 -12.35 2.45 4.48
CA GLY A 243 -13.80 2.38 4.73
C GLY A 243 -14.68 2.79 3.55
N PHE A 244 -14.12 3.00 2.35
CA PHE A 244 -14.92 3.23 1.15
C PHE A 244 -15.68 1.96 0.72
N GLU A 245 -16.88 2.14 0.19
CA GLU A 245 -17.58 1.09 -0.56
C GLU A 245 -17.12 1.16 -2.02
N VAL A 246 -16.29 0.22 -2.45
CA VAL A 246 -15.67 0.25 -3.79
C VAL A 246 -16.35 -0.76 -4.71
N LEU A 247 -16.92 -0.28 -5.82
CA LEU A 247 -17.40 -1.12 -6.92
C LEU A 247 -16.46 -1.04 -8.11
N LEU A 248 -16.07 -2.20 -8.66
CA LEU A 248 -15.26 -2.31 -9.86
C LEU A 248 -16.14 -2.67 -11.06
N GLU A 249 -16.13 -1.82 -12.08
CA GLU A 249 -16.84 -1.99 -13.35
C GLU A 249 -15.90 -1.60 -14.50
N PRO A 250 -14.78 -2.32 -14.71
CA PRO A 250 -13.72 -1.93 -15.64
C PRO A 250 -14.17 -1.90 -17.12
N GLU A 251 -15.31 -2.51 -17.43
CA GLU A 251 -15.92 -2.58 -18.76
C GLU A 251 -17.20 -1.75 -18.86
N ILE A 252 -17.46 -0.86 -17.89
CA ILE A 252 -18.70 -0.06 -17.87
C ILE A 252 -18.88 0.71 -19.19
N SER A 253 -20.10 0.65 -19.73
CA SER A 253 -20.51 1.43 -20.88
C SER A 253 -20.76 2.89 -20.48
N MET A 254 -20.69 3.82 -21.42
CA MET A 254 -21.00 5.23 -21.15
C MET A 254 -22.45 5.43 -20.68
N GLU A 255 -23.39 4.64 -21.20
CA GLU A 255 -24.80 4.69 -20.79
C GLU A 255 -24.99 4.18 -19.36
N ASP A 256 -24.34 3.07 -19.00
CA ASP A 256 -24.37 2.52 -17.65
C ASP A 256 -23.72 3.45 -16.64
N LEU A 257 -22.58 4.05 -17.02
CA LEU A 257 -21.89 5.03 -16.20
C LEU A 257 -22.81 6.21 -15.91
N LYS A 258 -23.48 6.77 -16.93
CA LYS A 258 -24.42 7.88 -16.76
C LYS A 258 -25.58 7.52 -15.83
N ARG A 259 -26.07 6.28 -15.84
CA ARG A 259 -27.14 5.82 -14.94
C ARG A 259 -26.67 5.65 -13.49
N LYS A 260 -25.49 5.05 -13.29
CA LYS A 260 -24.98 4.65 -11.98
C LYS A 260 -24.29 5.79 -11.22
N VAL A 261 -23.62 6.72 -11.93
CA VAL A 261 -22.72 7.72 -11.31
C VAL A 261 -23.39 8.60 -10.25
N ALA A 262 -24.71 8.78 -10.30
CA ALA A 262 -25.47 9.52 -9.28
C ALA A 262 -25.35 8.93 -7.87
N GLU A 263 -25.09 7.63 -7.74
CA GLU A 263 -24.95 6.93 -6.46
C GLU A 263 -23.54 7.04 -5.86
N TYR A 264 -22.58 7.55 -6.62
CA TYR A 264 -21.17 7.53 -6.24
C TYR A 264 -20.64 8.91 -5.88
N HIS A 265 -19.67 8.91 -4.97
CA HIS A 265 -19.00 10.11 -4.48
C HIS A 265 -17.64 10.30 -5.15
N VAL A 266 -17.01 9.18 -5.54
CA VAL A 266 -15.72 9.16 -6.21
C VAL A 266 -15.82 8.31 -7.47
N LEU A 267 -15.27 8.83 -8.56
CA LEU A 267 -15.12 8.11 -9.82
C LEU A 267 -13.64 7.92 -10.12
N ILE A 268 -13.18 6.68 -10.30
CA ILE A 268 -11.81 6.37 -10.71
C ILE A 268 -11.81 5.90 -12.16
N VAL A 269 -11.01 6.57 -13.00
CA VAL A 269 -10.88 6.29 -14.43
C VAL A 269 -9.42 6.20 -14.86
N ARG A 270 -9.20 5.73 -16.09
CA ARG A 270 -7.94 5.73 -16.83
C ARG A 270 -8.14 6.41 -18.18
N SER A 271 -7.46 5.98 -19.25
CA SER A 271 -7.53 6.59 -20.58
C SER A 271 -8.79 6.22 -21.36
N ARG A 272 -9.42 5.07 -21.08
CA ARG A 272 -10.57 4.56 -21.84
C ARG A 272 -11.86 5.30 -21.51
N THR A 273 -12.22 5.38 -20.23
CA THR A 273 -13.48 5.98 -19.80
C THR A 273 -13.44 7.50 -19.96
N LYS A 274 -14.37 8.08 -20.73
CA LYS A 274 -14.47 9.54 -20.92
C LYS A 274 -15.45 10.13 -19.91
N VAL A 275 -15.03 11.12 -19.14
CA VAL A 275 -15.86 11.82 -18.16
C VAL A 275 -16.27 13.17 -18.74
N THR A 276 -17.32 13.15 -19.56
CA THR A 276 -17.87 14.33 -20.25
C THR A 276 -18.81 15.12 -19.34
N LYS A 277 -19.24 16.32 -19.78
CA LYS A 277 -20.26 17.15 -19.09
C LYS A 277 -21.50 16.35 -18.69
N ASP A 278 -21.98 15.51 -19.60
CA ASP A 278 -23.14 14.64 -19.39
C ASP A 278 -22.97 13.66 -18.21
N ILE A 279 -21.77 13.12 -18.02
CA ILE A 279 -21.47 12.21 -16.89
C ILE A 279 -21.38 13.02 -15.60
N ILE A 280 -20.73 14.18 -15.64
CA ILE A 280 -20.58 15.07 -14.49
C ILE A 280 -21.96 15.55 -14.00
N ASP A 281 -22.86 15.94 -14.91
CA ASP A 281 -24.22 16.37 -14.58
C ASP A 281 -25.09 15.24 -14.02
N ALA A 282 -24.89 14.00 -14.48
CA ALA A 282 -25.57 12.85 -13.93
C ALA A 282 -25.09 12.52 -12.49
N GLY A 283 -23.84 12.85 -12.16
CA GLY A 283 -23.20 12.58 -10.87
C GLY A 283 -23.65 13.49 -9.74
N LYS A 284 -24.91 13.40 -9.31
CA LYS A 284 -25.49 14.27 -8.26
C LYS A 284 -24.69 14.29 -6.95
N ASN A 285 -24.11 13.16 -6.56
CA ASN A 285 -23.31 13.02 -5.35
C ASN A 285 -21.80 13.07 -5.60
N LEU A 286 -21.38 13.20 -6.86
CA LEU A 286 -19.98 13.12 -7.26
C LEU A 286 -19.20 14.30 -6.65
N LYS A 287 -18.10 13.98 -5.98
CA LYS A 287 -17.19 14.95 -5.34
C LYS A 287 -15.78 14.90 -5.92
N ILE A 288 -15.34 13.72 -6.36
CA ILE A 288 -13.97 13.50 -6.84
C ILE A 288 -14.01 12.67 -8.13
N ILE A 289 -13.31 13.14 -9.16
CA ILE A 289 -12.93 12.34 -10.33
C ILE A 289 -11.42 12.15 -10.27
N ALA A 290 -10.98 10.91 -10.27
CA ALA A 290 -9.59 10.55 -10.09
C ALA A 290 -9.10 9.75 -11.29
N ARG A 291 -8.07 10.24 -11.98
CA ARG A 291 -7.42 9.53 -13.09
C ARG A 291 -6.16 8.84 -12.60
N ALA A 292 -6.14 7.51 -12.68
CA ALA A 292 -4.92 6.71 -12.50
C ALA A 292 -4.05 6.83 -13.77
N GLY A 293 -3.25 7.90 -13.85
CA GLY A 293 -2.41 8.26 -14.99
C GLY A 293 -2.01 9.75 -14.94
N ALA A 294 -1.14 10.19 -15.86
CA ALA A 294 -0.65 11.58 -15.86
C ALA A 294 -1.63 12.59 -16.48
N GLY A 295 -2.21 12.26 -17.62
CA GLY A 295 -3.13 13.14 -18.33
C GLY A 295 -4.47 13.30 -17.64
N VAL A 296 -5.26 14.27 -18.10
CA VAL A 296 -6.69 14.43 -17.77
C VAL A 296 -7.55 14.71 -19.01
N ASP A 297 -7.02 14.44 -20.20
CA ASP A 297 -7.60 14.77 -21.52
C ASP A 297 -8.98 14.12 -21.79
N ASN A 298 -9.28 13.04 -21.10
CA ASN A 298 -10.55 12.32 -21.15
C ASN A 298 -11.57 12.83 -20.12
N ILE A 299 -11.25 13.87 -19.36
CA ILE A 299 -12.10 14.47 -18.33
C ILE A 299 -12.33 15.93 -18.70
N ASP A 300 -13.58 16.38 -18.66
CA ASP A 300 -13.90 17.82 -18.78
C ASP A 300 -13.59 18.52 -17.44
N VAL A 301 -12.30 18.84 -17.23
CA VAL A 301 -11.78 19.38 -15.96
C VAL A 301 -12.42 20.72 -15.62
N GLU A 302 -12.49 21.63 -16.60
CA GLU A 302 -13.06 22.97 -16.40
C GLU A 302 -14.54 22.89 -16.00
N TYR A 303 -15.30 21.95 -16.59
CA TYR A 303 -16.69 21.74 -16.21
C TYR A 303 -16.83 21.07 -14.84
N ALA A 304 -15.98 20.09 -14.52
CA ALA A 304 -15.96 19.45 -13.22
C ALA A 304 -15.72 20.47 -12.09
N GLU A 305 -14.74 21.36 -12.27
CA GLU A 305 -14.44 22.43 -11.32
C GLU A 305 -15.61 23.40 -11.14
N LYS A 306 -16.27 23.83 -12.23
CA LYS A 306 -17.48 24.66 -12.18
C LYS A 306 -18.64 24.01 -11.42
N LYS A 307 -18.68 22.67 -11.35
CA LYS A 307 -19.67 21.88 -10.59
C LYS A 307 -19.23 21.54 -9.17
N GLY A 308 -18.06 22.03 -8.74
CA GLY A 308 -17.49 21.72 -7.43
C GLY A 308 -16.97 20.29 -7.30
N VAL A 309 -16.72 19.60 -8.42
CA VAL A 309 -16.15 18.25 -8.48
C VAL A 309 -14.64 18.37 -8.66
N ARG A 310 -13.86 17.83 -7.72
CA ARG A 310 -12.40 17.89 -7.77
C ARG A 310 -11.86 16.86 -8.74
N VAL A 311 -10.94 17.25 -9.62
CA VAL A 311 -10.20 16.33 -10.49
C VAL A 311 -8.79 16.12 -9.94
N VAL A 312 -8.35 14.87 -9.84
CA VAL A 312 -6.98 14.51 -9.46
C VAL A 312 -6.37 13.50 -10.42
N CYS A 313 -5.05 13.55 -10.60
CA CYS A 313 -4.29 12.60 -11.41
C CYS A 313 -2.97 12.21 -10.73
N THR A 314 -2.23 11.26 -11.33
CA THR A 314 -1.00 10.68 -10.79
C THR A 314 0.19 10.82 -11.76
N PRO A 315 0.62 12.05 -12.11
CA PRO A 315 1.71 12.28 -13.05
C PRO A 315 3.07 11.73 -12.57
N GLU A 316 3.24 11.58 -11.26
CA GLU A 316 4.44 10.99 -10.65
C GLU A 316 4.60 9.51 -10.99
N ALA A 317 3.48 8.79 -11.14
CA ALA A 317 3.49 7.33 -11.21
C ALA A 317 4.07 6.78 -12.52
N VAL A 318 3.93 7.53 -13.61
CA VAL A 318 4.25 7.05 -14.96
C VAL A 318 5.57 7.59 -15.49
N ALA A 319 6.19 8.54 -14.78
CA ALA A 319 7.30 9.32 -15.32
C ALA A 319 8.53 8.47 -15.66
N THR A 320 8.82 7.43 -14.87
CA THR A 320 9.91 6.48 -15.16
C THR A 320 9.62 5.68 -16.43
N ALA A 321 8.45 5.04 -16.50
CA ALA A 321 8.07 4.16 -17.60
C ALA A 321 8.08 4.88 -18.95
N VAL A 322 7.52 6.09 -19.00
CA VAL A 322 7.50 6.88 -20.24
C VAL A 322 8.89 7.32 -20.65
N ALA A 323 9.75 7.69 -19.69
CA ALA A 323 11.14 8.07 -19.99
C ALA A 323 11.96 6.90 -20.53
N GLU A 324 11.81 5.71 -19.94
CA GLU A 324 12.45 4.48 -20.41
C GLU A 324 11.97 4.09 -21.81
N LEU A 325 10.65 4.14 -22.07
CA LEU A 325 10.12 3.91 -23.42
C LEU A 325 10.68 4.93 -24.42
N THR A 326 10.72 6.21 -24.06
CA THR A 326 11.27 7.27 -24.92
C THR A 326 12.71 6.95 -25.32
N MET A 327 13.57 6.58 -24.35
CA MET A 327 14.96 6.18 -24.65
C MET A 327 15.03 4.89 -25.48
N GLY A 328 14.16 3.92 -25.21
CA GLY A 328 14.04 2.69 -26.01
C GLY A 328 13.64 2.97 -27.46
N LEU A 329 12.73 3.92 -27.69
CA LEU A 329 12.33 4.38 -29.02
C LEU A 329 13.47 5.13 -29.73
N ILE A 330 14.22 5.99 -29.03
CA ILE A 330 15.42 6.64 -29.57
C ILE A 330 16.45 5.61 -30.02
N LEU A 331 16.74 4.60 -29.18
CA LEU A 331 17.66 3.50 -29.54
C LEU A 331 17.14 2.67 -30.71
N SER A 332 15.82 2.45 -30.76
CA SER A 332 15.16 1.72 -31.84
C SER A 332 15.27 2.45 -33.17
N LEU A 333 15.16 3.78 -33.18
CA LEU A 333 15.45 4.61 -34.37
C LEU A 333 16.93 4.54 -34.74
N ALA A 334 17.82 4.68 -33.75
CA ALA A 334 19.27 4.70 -33.98
C ALA A 334 19.81 3.39 -34.57
N ARG A 335 19.21 2.26 -34.20
CA ARG A 335 19.69 0.92 -34.54
C ARG A 335 18.72 0.12 -35.42
N GLN A 336 17.60 0.72 -35.83
CA GLN A 336 16.55 0.11 -36.64
C GLN A 336 16.07 -1.25 -36.07
N ILE A 337 15.94 -1.33 -34.75
CA ILE A 337 15.67 -2.59 -34.03
C ILE A 337 14.40 -3.30 -34.53
N PRO A 338 13.24 -2.62 -34.72
CA PRO A 338 12.03 -3.30 -35.18
C PRO A 338 12.16 -3.88 -36.59
N MET A 339 12.92 -3.22 -37.47
CA MET A 339 13.19 -3.73 -38.82
C MET A 339 14.09 -4.97 -38.77
N ALA A 340 15.15 -4.94 -37.95
CA ALA A 340 16.03 -6.08 -37.74
C ALA A 340 15.28 -7.30 -37.19
N ASP A 341 14.48 -7.11 -36.14
CA ASP A 341 13.65 -8.15 -35.52
C ASP A 341 12.67 -8.77 -36.52
N ARG A 342 11.94 -7.93 -37.27
CA ARG A 342 11.00 -8.40 -38.30
C ARG A 342 11.70 -9.23 -39.36
N ALA A 343 12.83 -8.75 -39.89
CA ALA A 343 13.57 -9.47 -40.92
C ALA A 343 14.07 -10.84 -40.44
N MET A 344 14.59 -10.93 -39.22
CA MET A 344 15.03 -12.20 -38.63
C MET A 344 13.88 -13.19 -38.46
N LYS A 345 12.70 -12.74 -38.03
CA LYS A 345 11.49 -13.57 -37.93
C LYS A 345 10.98 -14.03 -39.29
N GLU A 346 11.21 -13.24 -40.34
CA GLU A 346 10.94 -13.60 -41.74
C GLU A 346 12.05 -14.48 -42.38
N GLY A 347 13.09 -14.86 -41.63
CA GLY A 347 14.20 -15.67 -42.13
C GLY A 347 15.18 -14.91 -43.04
N LYS A 348 15.19 -13.57 -43.00
CA LYS A 348 16.03 -12.71 -43.83
C LYS A 348 17.25 -12.21 -43.05
N TRP A 349 18.44 -12.35 -43.64
CA TRP A 349 19.70 -11.85 -43.07
C TRP A 349 20.14 -10.54 -43.74
N ILE A 350 19.55 -9.42 -43.31
CA ILE A 350 19.73 -8.09 -43.94
C ILE A 350 20.83 -7.24 -43.31
N LYS A 351 21.91 -7.87 -42.81
CA LYS A 351 23.01 -7.18 -42.08
C LYS A 351 23.59 -5.98 -42.82
N LYS A 352 23.69 -6.04 -44.15
CA LYS A 352 24.28 -4.97 -44.98
C LYS A 352 23.36 -3.76 -45.16
N GLU A 353 22.05 -3.95 -45.01
CA GLU A 353 21.04 -2.91 -45.19
C GLU A 353 20.84 -2.08 -43.91
N ILE A 354 21.13 -2.68 -42.75
CA ILE A 354 20.96 -2.03 -41.45
C ILE A 354 22.26 -1.37 -41.01
N VAL A 355 22.37 -0.07 -41.28
CA VAL A 355 23.43 0.79 -40.75
C VAL A 355 22.82 1.78 -39.77
N GLY A 356 23.22 1.64 -38.50
CA GLY A 356 22.77 2.52 -37.42
C GLY A 356 23.71 3.68 -37.14
N TRP A 357 23.39 4.45 -36.11
CA TRP A 357 24.22 5.54 -35.60
C TRP A 357 24.28 5.50 -34.07
N GLU A 358 25.29 6.17 -33.51
CA GLU A 358 25.53 6.23 -32.07
C GLU A 358 24.87 7.47 -31.45
N LEU A 359 24.37 7.33 -30.21
CA LEU A 359 23.78 8.47 -29.48
C LEU A 359 24.85 9.45 -28.98
N GLN A 360 26.04 8.95 -28.67
CA GLN A 360 27.12 9.74 -28.08
C GLN A 360 27.46 10.97 -28.94
N GLY A 361 27.50 12.14 -28.31
CA GLY A 361 27.81 13.41 -28.96
C GLY A 361 26.68 14.02 -29.79
N LYS A 362 25.57 13.29 -30.04
CA LYS A 362 24.38 13.86 -30.70
C LYS A 362 23.60 14.78 -29.77
N THR A 363 22.88 15.71 -30.37
CA THR A 363 22.07 16.70 -29.67
C THR A 363 20.63 16.22 -29.54
N LEU A 364 20.17 16.01 -28.31
CA LEU A 364 18.77 15.74 -27.98
C LEU A 364 18.07 17.06 -27.60
N GLY A 365 17.06 17.44 -28.37
CA GLY A 365 16.13 18.51 -28.03
C GLY A 365 14.94 17.99 -27.25
N ILE A 366 14.73 18.50 -26.04
CA ILE A 366 13.60 18.14 -25.19
C ILE A 366 12.62 19.31 -25.14
N ILE A 367 11.43 19.14 -25.70
CA ILE A 367 10.34 20.12 -25.59
C ILE A 367 9.50 19.73 -24.38
N GLY A 368 9.58 20.52 -23.31
CA GLY A 368 8.99 20.24 -22.00
C GLY A 368 9.96 19.53 -21.05
N LEU A 369 10.45 20.26 -20.04
CA LEU A 369 11.36 19.76 -19.01
C LEU A 369 10.63 19.51 -17.68
N GLY A 370 9.42 18.94 -17.78
CA GLY A 370 8.66 18.42 -16.63
C GLY A 370 9.21 17.10 -16.10
N ARG A 371 8.43 16.38 -15.27
CA ARG A 371 8.84 15.12 -14.62
C ARG A 371 9.40 14.07 -15.60
N ILE A 372 8.78 13.92 -16.78
CA ILE A 372 9.23 12.98 -17.81
C ILE A 372 10.48 13.51 -18.52
N GLY A 373 10.44 14.76 -19.00
CA GLY A 373 11.58 15.38 -19.69
C GLY A 373 12.87 15.38 -18.85
N GLN A 374 12.78 15.63 -17.54
CA GLN A 374 13.93 15.55 -16.62
C GLN A 374 14.51 14.14 -16.53
N ARG A 375 13.66 13.11 -16.49
CA ARG A 375 14.11 11.71 -16.46
C ARG A 375 14.73 11.30 -17.80
N VAL A 376 14.15 11.74 -18.91
CA VAL A 376 14.74 11.54 -20.25
C VAL A 376 16.10 12.23 -20.34
N ALA A 377 16.24 13.47 -19.89
CA ALA A 377 17.51 14.18 -19.83
C ALA A 377 18.56 13.41 -19.01
N LYS A 378 18.18 12.94 -17.81
CA LYS A 378 19.07 12.14 -16.95
C LYS A 378 19.57 10.87 -17.65
N LEU A 379 18.69 10.16 -18.34
CA LEU A 379 19.07 8.95 -19.08
C LEU A 379 19.93 9.30 -20.31
N ALA A 380 19.54 10.30 -21.09
CA ALA A 380 20.28 10.75 -22.28
C ALA A 380 21.71 11.21 -21.94
N LYS A 381 21.91 11.87 -20.78
CA LYS A 381 23.24 12.22 -20.26
C LYS A 381 24.12 11.00 -20.06
N ALA A 382 23.56 9.90 -19.54
CA ALA A 382 24.29 8.65 -19.37
C ALA A 382 24.72 8.01 -20.71
N PHE A 383 24.01 8.31 -21.80
CA PHE A 383 24.41 7.94 -23.17
C PHE A 383 25.39 8.92 -23.82
N GLY A 384 25.84 9.95 -23.09
CA GLY A 384 26.78 10.96 -23.59
C GLY A 384 26.19 11.89 -24.66
N MET A 385 24.87 12.09 -24.66
CA MET A 385 24.21 13.05 -25.54
C MET A 385 24.39 14.48 -25.02
N LYS A 386 24.38 15.46 -25.93
CA LYS A 386 24.25 16.88 -25.58
C LYS A 386 22.76 17.20 -25.44
N ILE A 387 22.34 17.81 -24.34
CA ILE A 387 20.92 18.01 -24.08
C ILE A 387 20.60 19.50 -24.10
N ILE A 388 19.67 19.87 -24.98
CA ILE A 388 19.06 21.19 -25.01
C ILE A 388 17.56 21.05 -24.76
N ALA A 389 16.96 21.99 -24.05
CA ALA A 389 15.54 21.93 -23.74
C ALA A 389 14.84 23.28 -23.89
N CYS A 390 13.56 23.22 -24.24
CA CYS A 390 12.65 24.36 -24.23
C CYS A 390 11.59 24.10 -23.15
N GLU A 391 11.48 25.00 -22.18
CA GLU A 391 10.52 24.93 -21.08
C GLU A 391 9.94 26.33 -20.83
N LEU A 392 8.62 26.39 -20.61
CA LEU A 392 7.93 27.67 -20.36
C LEU A 392 8.11 28.13 -18.92
N ASN A 393 8.20 27.17 -17.99
CA ASN A 393 8.36 27.46 -16.57
C ASN A 393 9.82 27.68 -16.19
N SER A 394 10.06 28.47 -15.14
CA SER A 394 11.41 28.62 -14.58
C SER A 394 11.90 27.28 -14.03
N VAL A 395 13.07 26.83 -14.48
CA VAL A 395 13.76 25.65 -13.97
C VAL A 395 14.93 26.09 -13.10
N SER A 396 15.18 25.42 -11.97
CA SER A 396 16.28 25.80 -11.09
C SER A 396 17.64 25.54 -11.75
N GLU A 397 18.57 26.47 -11.60
CA GLU A 397 19.94 26.35 -12.13
C GLU A 397 20.65 25.09 -11.62
N HIS A 398 20.40 24.71 -10.36
CA HIS A 398 20.92 23.48 -9.77
C HIS A 398 20.48 22.24 -10.58
N LEU A 399 19.20 22.14 -10.92
CA LEU A 399 18.67 21.02 -11.69
C LEU A 399 19.23 20.99 -13.11
N LEU A 400 19.34 22.15 -13.77
CA LEU A 400 19.95 22.25 -15.10
C LEU A 400 21.40 21.76 -15.10
N LYS A 401 22.19 22.16 -14.09
CA LYS A 401 23.57 21.71 -13.92
C LYS A 401 23.68 20.22 -13.60
N GLU A 402 22.80 19.70 -12.74
CA GLU A 402 22.75 18.27 -12.42
C GLU A 402 22.46 17.43 -13.67
N LEU A 403 21.51 17.87 -14.49
CA LEU A 403 21.10 17.18 -15.71
C LEU A 403 21.99 17.47 -16.92
N ASP A 404 22.90 18.44 -16.82
CA ASP A 404 23.72 18.95 -17.94
C ASP A 404 22.85 19.37 -19.15
N VAL A 405 21.83 20.19 -18.85
CA VAL A 405 20.83 20.67 -19.82
C VAL A 405 20.99 22.17 -20.03
N GLU A 406 21.05 22.57 -21.29
CA GLU A 406 20.98 23.98 -21.70
C GLU A 406 19.54 24.36 -22.07
N ILE A 407 18.98 25.39 -21.46
CA ILE A 407 17.68 25.94 -21.88
C ILE A 407 17.90 26.87 -23.06
N VAL A 408 17.22 26.59 -24.18
CA VAL A 408 17.31 27.40 -25.41
C VAL A 408 15.91 27.76 -25.91
N PRO A 409 15.77 28.86 -26.68
CA PRO A 409 14.52 29.18 -27.36
C PRO A 409 14.02 28.05 -28.27
N PHE A 410 12.71 27.95 -28.45
CA PHE A 410 12.07 26.90 -29.26
C PHE A 410 12.66 26.78 -30.67
N GLU A 411 12.82 27.89 -31.39
CA GLU A 411 13.40 27.87 -32.74
C GLU A 411 14.85 27.38 -32.77
N GLU A 412 15.61 27.70 -31.72
CA GLU A 412 17.01 27.28 -31.60
C GLU A 412 17.10 25.78 -31.33
N LEU A 413 16.20 25.24 -30.51
CA LEU A 413 16.06 23.80 -30.30
C LEU A 413 15.82 23.08 -31.64
N LEU A 414 14.83 23.53 -32.42
CA LEU A 414 14.52 22.93 -33.73
C LEU A 414 15.75 22.89 -34.65
N LYS A 415 16.51 23.99 -34.72
CA LYS A 415 17.69 24.13 -35.60
C LYS A 415 18.89 23.32 -35.12
N LYS A 416 19.06 23.10 -33.81
CA LYS A 416 20.25 22.46 -33.22
C LYS A 416 20.09 20.97 -32.92
N SER A 417 18.88 20.46 -32.79
CA SER A 417 18.64 19.05 -32.44
C SER A 417 18.91 18.08 -33.59
N ASP A 418 19.50 16.94 -33.25
CA ASP A 418 19.57 15.76 -34.13
C ASP A 418 18.37 14.84 -33.89
N ILE A 419 17.88 14.81 -32.64
CA ILE A 419 16.66 14.14 -32.21
C ILE A 419 15.82 15.11 -31.39
N ILE A 420 14.51 15.16 -31.60
CA ILE A 420 13.56 15.97 -30.84
C ILE A 420 12.57 15.04 -30.14
N THR A 421 12.37 15.24 -28.83
CA THR A 421 11.36 14.51 -28.04
C THR A 421 10.39 15.47 -27.36
N LEU A 422 9.12 15.10 -27.32
CA LEU A 422 8.01 15.92 -26.84
C LEU A 422 7.47 15.39 -25.51
N HIS A 423 7.42 16.24 -24.49
CA HIS A 423 6.92 15.94 -23.14
C HIS A 423 6.08 17.08 -22.55
N VAL A 424 5.25 17.70 -23.40
CA VAL A 424 4.29 18.76 -23.01
C VAL A 424 2.86 18.23 -22.95
N PRO A 425 1.97 18.82 -22.12
CA PRO A 425 0.54 18.52 -22.19
C PRO A 425 -0.06 19.04 -23.49
N LEU A 426 -1.24 18.53 -23.87
CA LEU A 426 -2.05 19.11 -24.94
C LEU A 426 -2.86 20.29 -24.41
N THR A 427 -2.59 21.48 -24.92
CA THR A 427 -3.28 22.74 -24.66
C THR A 427 -3.60 23.42 -25.98
N GLN A 428 -4.25 24.60 -25.95
CA GLN A 428 -4.47 25.37 -27.17
C GLN A 428 -3.15 25.82 -27.80
N GLU A 429 -2.13 26.11 -26.99
CA GLU A 429 -0.81 26.57 -27.42
C GLU A 429 0.07 25.43 -27.95
N THR A 430 -0.10 24.21 -27.44
CA THR A 430 0.70 23.04 -27.89
C THR A 430 0.03 22.24 -28.99
N TYR A 431 -1.25 22.51 -29.28
CA TYR A 431 -1.98 21.88 -30.39
C TYR A 431 -1.30 22.20 -31.73
N HIS A 432 -0.84 21.16 -32.43
CA HIS A 432 -0.08 21.25 -33.69
C HIS A 432 1.12 22.21 -33.63
N MET A 433 1.74 22.35 -32.46
CA MET A 433 2.94 23.19 -32.30
C MET A 433 4.11 22.70 -33.17
N ILE A 434 4.11 21.43 -33.57
CA ILE A 434 5.00 20.91 -34.61
C ILE A 434 4.18 20.77 -35.90
N GLY A 435 4.09 21.87 -36.66
CA GLY A 435 3.49 21.92 -37.98
C GLY A 435 4.52 21.97 -39.10
N LYS A 436 4.07 22.25 -40.32
CA LYS A 436 4.93 22.36 -41.51
C LYS A 436 6.05 23.40 -41.33
N LYS A 437 5.72 24.56 -40.78
CA LYS A 437 6.67 25.68 -40.57
C LYS A 437 7.79 25.29 -39.60
N GLU A 438 7.46 24.59 -38.53
CA GLU A 438 8.44 24.17 -37.52
C GLU A 438 9.31 23.04 -38.05
N ILE A 439 8.72 22.08 -38.77
CA ILE A 439 9.46 21.02 -39.45
C ILE A 439 10.47 21.58 -40.46
N GLU A 440 10.11 22.61 -41.23
CA GLU A 440 11.01 23.24 -42.19
C GLU A 440 12.28 23.84 -41.53
N GLN A 441 12.16 24.34 -40.30
CA GLN A 441 13.27 24.92 -39.53
C GLN A 441 14.22 23.88 -38.93
N MET A 442 13.79 22.61 -38.83
CA MET A 442 14.63 21.55 -38.29
C MET A 442 15.81 21.23 -39.20
N LYS A 443 16.82 20.54 -38.67
CA LYS A 443 17.87 19.93 -39.50
C LYS A 443 17.27 18.96 -40.52
N ASN A 444 17.90 18.87 -41.70
CA ASN A 444 17.57 17.80 -42.63
C ASN A 444 18.03 16.46 -42.04
N GLY A 445 17.15 15.46 -42.04
CA GLY A 445 17.43 14.15 -41.47
C GLY A 445 17.31 14.08 -39.94
N VAL A 446 16.60 15.02 -39.33
CA VAL A 446 16.26 14.98 -37.89
C VAL A 446 15.36 13.77 -37.57
N TYR A 447 15.41 13.31 -36.32
CA TYR A 447 14.48 12.29 -35.78
C TYR A 447 13.49 12.90 -34.79
N ILE A 448 12.25 12.43 -34.80
CA ILE A 448 11.22 12.88 -33.85
C ILE A 448 10.71 11.71 -32.99
N VAL A 449 10.55 11.94 -31.70
CA VAL A 449 9.93 10.99 -30.77
C VAL A 449 8.75 11.67 -30.07
N ASN A 450 7.58 11.03 -30.11
CA ASN A 450 6.40 11.52 -29.41
C ASN A 450 5.81 10.44 -28.51
N THR A 451 5.98 10.65 -27.20
CA THR A 451 5.37 9.85 -26.12
C THR A 451 4.46 10.73 -25.23
N SER A 452 4.04 11.89 -25.75
CA SER A 452 3.23 12.87 -25.03
C SER A 452 1.77 12.80 -25.47
N ARG A 453 1.37 13.56 -26.50
CA ARG A 453 0.03 13.54 -27.12
C ARG A 453 0.17 13.64 -28.64
N GLY A 454 -0.68 12.90 -29.37
CA GLY A 454 -0.61 12.87 -30.84
C GLY A 454 -0.81 14.24 -31.47
N SER A 455 -1.86 14.96 -31.07
CA SER A 455 -2.20 16.31 -31.56
C SER A 455 -1.22 17.43 -31.19
N ILE A 456 -0.03 17.11 -30.69
CA ILE A 456 1.06 18.09 -30.57
C ILE A 456 1.79 18.23 -31.93
N ILE A 457 1.80 17.16 -32.72
CA ILE A 457 2.33 17.15 -34.08
C ILE A 457 1.15 17.12 -35.05
N ASP A 458 1.20 17.93 -36.11
CA ASP A 458 0.31 17.76 -37.26
C ASP A 458 0.73 16.50 -38.04
N GLU A 459 -0.06 15.42 -37.94
CA GLU A 459 0.27 14.12 -38.54
C GLU A 459 0.41 14.18 -40.07
N LYS A 460 -0.30 15.10 -40.74
CA LYS A 460 -0.18 15.28 -42.19
C LYS A 460 1.15 15.94 -42.55
N ALA A 461 1.54 16.97 -41.81
CA ALA A 461 2.84 17.61 -41.99
C ALA A 461 3.98 16.63 -41.72
N LEU A 462 3.86 15.80 -40.67
CA LEU A 462 4.81 14.75 -40.34
C LEU A 462 4.90 13.70 -41.46
N PHE A 463 3.77 13.22 -41.98
CA PHE A 463 3.72 12.24 -43.08
C PHE A 463 4.48 12.73 -44.31
N GLU A 464 4.21 13.95 -44.77
CA GLU A 464 4.87 14.51 -45.95
C GLU A 464 6.38 14.69 -45.73
N ALA A 465 6.78 15.14 -44.53
CA ALA A 465 8.18 15.34 -44.16
C ALA A 465 8.98 14.04 -44.03
N LEU A 466 8.35 12.96 -43.58
CA LEU A 466 8.96 11.63 -43.55
C LEU A 466 9.10 11.05 -44.96
N LYS A 467 8.09 11.26 -45.81
CA LYS A 467 8.08 10.76 -47.19
C LYS A 467 9.11 11.46 -48.08
N ASN A 468 9.32 12.76 -47.89
CA ASN A 468 10.30 13.53 -48.65
C ASN A 468 11.72 13.53 -48.03
N GLY A 469 11.91 12.89 -46.88
CA GLY A 469 13.20 12.74 -46.21
C GLY A 469 13.67 13.96 -45.42
N LYS A 470 12.83 15.01 -45.24
CA LYS A 470 13.13 16.12 -44.33
C LYS A 470 13.34 15.61 -42.91
N ILE A 471 12.48 14.70 -42.47
CA ILE A 471 12.62 13.94 -41.22
C ILE A 471 13.09 12.54 -41.59
N ALA A 472 14.21 12.10 -41.01
CA ALA A 472 14.79 10.79 -41.33
C ALA A 472 13.94 9.64 -40.79
N GLY A 473 13.34 9.81 -39.61
CA GLY A 473 12.41 8.86 -39.03
C GLY A 473 11.69 9.40 -37.80
N ALA A 474 10.60 8.75 -37.42
CA ALA A 474 9.81 9.11 -36.25
C ALA A 474 9.46 7.89 -35.40
N ALA A 475 9.38 8.07 -34.08
CA ALA A 475 8.85 7.08 -33.16
C ALA A 475 7.65 7.63 -32.40
N LEU A 476 6.50 6.98 -32.55
CA LEU A 476 5.20 7.47 -32.07
C LEU A 476 4.56 6.45 -31.13
N ASP A 477 4.28 6.85 -29.89
CA ASP A 477 3.46 6.07 -28.96
C ASP A 477 2.01 6.58 -28.93
N VAL A 478 1.76 7.78 -29.43
CA VAL A 478 0.48 8.50 -29.33
C VAL A 478 0.07 9.04 -30.69
N TYR A 479 -1.24 9.19 -30.91
CA TYR A 479 -1.84 9.53 -32.21
C TYR A 479 -2.92 10.61 -32.06
N GLU A 480 -3.16 11.41 -33.10
CA GLU A 480 -4.22 12.44 -33.09
C GLU A 480 -5.58 11.83 -32.79
N LYS A 481 -5.81 10.63 -33.32
CA LYS A 481 -7.00 9.82 -33.05
C LYS A 481 -6.59 8.44 -32.57
N GLU A 482 -7.08 8.05 -31.41
CA GLU A 482 -6.75 6.78 -30.76
C GLU A 482 -8.02 5.93 -30.55
N PRO A 483 -8.09 4.70 -31.10
CA PRO A 483 -7.16 4.12 -32.08
C PRO A 483 -7.17 4.86 -33.44
N PRO A 484 -6.06 4.82 -34.22
CA PRO A 484 -6.01 5.43 -35.55
C PRO A 484 -7.05 4.80 -36.48
N ASN A 485 -7.67 5.62 -37.33
CA ASN A 485 -8.49 5.16 -38.45
C ASN A 485 -7.73 5.21 -39.78
N ASP A 486 -6.69 6.04 -39.88
CA ASP A 486 -5.73 6.07 -40.97
C ASP A 486 -4.39 5.50 -40.49
N PHE A 487 -3.89 4.50 -41.21
CA PHE A 487 -2.64 3.81 -40.90
C PHE A 487 -1.50 4.24 -41.85
N SER A 488 -1.71 5.25 -42.71
CA SER A 488 -0.76 5.63 -43.75
C SER A 488 0.57 6.12 -43.17
N LEU A 489 0.53 6.93 -42.11
CA LEU A 489 1.71 7.40 -41.38
C LEU A 489 2.50 6.24 -40.76
N ILE A 490 1.82 5.36 -40.01
CA ILE A 490 2.48 4.27 -39.28
C ILE A 490 2.95 3.12 -40.18
N LYS A 491 2.49 3.07 -41.44
CA LYS A 491 2.97 2.12 -42.45
C LYS A 491 4.28 2.57 -43.12
N LEU A 492 4.73 3.82 -42.92
CA LEU A 492 6.00 4.27 -43.47
C LEU A 492 7.16 3.46 -42.84
N PRO A 493 8.16 3.03 -43.64
CA PRO A 493 9.24 2.17 -43.16
C PRO A 493 10.17 2.85 -42.14
N ASN A 494 10.22 4.19 -42.15
CA ASN A 494 10.96 5.02 -41.22
C ASN A 494 10.13 5.48 -40.01
N VAL A 495 8.98 4.86 -39.76
CA VAL A 495 8.16 5.11 -38.57
C VAL A 495 8.15 3.87 -37.67
N ILE A 496 8.49 4.09 -36.40
CA ILE A 496 8.33 3.13 -35.32
C ILE A 496 7.08 3.54 -34.54
N CYS A 497 6.20 2.58 -34.26
CA CYS A 497 4.92 2.87 -33.63
C CYS A 497 4.61 1.89 -32.51
N THR A 498 4.00 2.40 -31.43
CA THR A 498 3.49 1.60 -30.31
C THR A 498 2.08 2.07 -29.94
N PRO A 499 1.20 1.18 -29.41
CA PRO A 499 -0.21 1.51 -29.20
C PRO A 499 -0.45 2.17 -27.82
N HIS A 500 0.15 3.33 -27.56
CA HIS A 500 0.01 4.11 -26.32
C HIS A 500 0.35 3.30 -25.06
N ILE A 501 1.57 2.77 -25.04
CA ILE A 501 2.08 1.89 -23.98
C ILE A 501 3.03 2.60 -23.02
N GLY A 502 3.27 3.91 -23.13
CA GLY A 502 4.22 4.64 -22.30
C GLY A 502 4.05 4.46 -20.79
N ALA A 503 2.81 4.26 -20.32
CA ALA A 503 2.51 3.99 -18.92
C ALA A 503 2.21 2.51 -18.61
N GLN A 504 2.32 1.60 -19.59
CA GLN A 504 1.93 0.19 -19.48
C GLN A 504 3.08 -0.68 -18.94
N THR A 505 3.50 -0.41 -17.70
CA THR A 505 4.43 -1.27 -16.95
C THR A 505 3.81 -1.69 -15.62
N LEU A 506 4.16 -2.87 -15.10
CA LEU A 506 3.60 -3.36 -13.83
C LEU A 506 3.81 -2.35 -12.70
N GLU A 507 4.98 -1.75 -12.64
CA GLU A 507 5.38 -0.75 -11.64
C GLU A 507 4.53 0.52 -11.74
N ALA A 508 4.36 1.07 -12.95
CA ALA A 508 3.61 2.30 -13.14
C ALA A 508 2.12 2.11 -12.86
N GLN A 509 1.56 0.95 -13.22
CA GLN A 509 0.16 0.61 -13.01
C GLN A 509 -0.16 0.48 -11.52
N LYS A 510 0.67 -0.28 -10.80
CA LYS A 510 0.60 -0.43 -9.35
C LYS A 510 0.77 0.90 -8.63
N TYR A 511 1.81 1.65 -8.98
CA TYR A 511 2.09 2.92 -8.31
C TYR A 511 1.01 3.97 -8.59
N ALA A 512 0.45 4.03 -9.79
CA ALA A 512 -0.69 4.90 -10.11
C ALA A 512 -1.93 4.55 -9.27
N SER A 513 -2.24 3.26 -9.14
CA SER A 513 -3.36 2.79 -8.31
C SER A 513 -3.20 3.21 -6.84
N ILE A 514 -2.01 3.01 -6.27
CA ILE A 514 -1.69 3.37 -4.89
C ILE A 514 -1.77 4.90 -4.68
N ILE A 515 -1.14 5.69 -5.54
CA ILE A 515 -1.14 7.15 -5.40
C ILE A 515 -2.56 7.70 -5.54
N VAL A 516 -3.36 7.17 -6.48
CA VAL A 516 -4.73 7.68 -6.68
C VAL A 516 -5.58 7.42 -5.42
N ALA A 517 -5.45 6.22 -4.84
CA ALA A 517 -6.12 5.87 -3.58
C ALA A 517 -5.69 6.80 -2.44
N GLN A 518 -4.37 7.03 -2.29
CA GLN A 518 -3.83 7.92 -1.27
C GLN A 518 -4.32 9.38 -1.44
N LYS A 519 -4.36 9.90 -2.67
CA LYS A 519 -4.90 11.24 -2.95
C LYS A 519 -6.36 11.34 -2.56
N ILE A 520 -7.19 10.35 -2.94
CA ILE A 520 -8.61 10.29 -2.57
C ILE A 520 -8.78 10.28 -1.05
N ILE A 521 -8.07 9.39 -0.35
CA ILE A 521 -8.10 9.27 1.12
C ILE A 521 -7.72 10.60 1.78
N SER A 522 -6.64 11.23 1.32
CA SER A 522 -6.16 12.51 1.86
C SER A 522 -7.20 13.61 1.72
N ILE A 523 -7.83 13.73 0.53
CA ILE A 523 -8.87 14.73 0.26
C ILE A 523 -10.07 14.53 1.19
N VAL A 524 -10.50 13.28 1.38
CA VAL A 524 -11.62 12.95 2.26
C VAL A 524 -11.28 13.20 3.74
N LYS A 525 -10.09 12.80 4.21
CA LYS A 525 -9.63 13.10 5.58
C LYS A 525 -9.65 14.60 5.87
N HIS A 526 -9.15 15.41 4.95
CA HIS A 526 -9.13 16.86 5.07
C HIS A 526 -10.56 17.44 5.14
N ALA A 527 -11.46 16.99 4.26
CA ALA A 527 -12.86 17.41 4.28
C ALA A 527 -13.58 17.04 5.60
N LEU A 528 -13.18 15.93 6.23
CA LEU A 528 -13.71 15.45 7.51
C LEU A 528 -13.00 16.05 8.74
N LYS A 529 -12.01 16.94 8.57
CA LYS A 529 -11.17 17.50 9.66
C LYS A 529 -10.54 16.42 10.56
N VAL A 530 -10.16 15.28 9.97
CA VAL A 530 -9.45 14.20 10.66
C VAL A 530 -7.95 14.38 10.40
N SER A 531 -7.10 14.20 11.43
CA SER A 531 -5.65 14.32 11.30
C SER A 531 -5.11 13.40 10.19
N CYS A 532 -4.28 13.95 9.31
CA CYS A 532 -3.71 13.26 8.16
C CYS A 532 -2.19 13.18 8.29
N ASP A 533 -1.63 11.96 8.36
CA ASP A 533 -0.18 11.74 8.39
C ASP A 533 0.50 11.84 7.01
N TYR A 534 -0.28 12.04 5.94
CA TYR A 534 0.22 12.13 4.57
C TYR A 534 0.48 13.58 4.18
N LYS A 535 1.76 13.96 4.03
CA LYS A 535 2.15 15.23 3.40
C LYS A 535 1.85 15.17 1.90
N CYS A 536 0.77 15.80 1.45
CA CYS A 536 0.47 16.01 0.04
C CYS A 536 0.64 17.51 -0.29
N GLN A 537 1.45 17.83 -1.29
CA GLN A 537 1.71 19.22 -1.73
C GLN A 537 0.47 19.97 -2.24
N GLU A 538 -0.62 19.27 -2.54
CA GLU A 538 -1.89 19.88 -2.96
C GLU A 538 -2.81 20.24 -1.76
N CYS A 539 -2.49 19.77 -0.55
CA CYS A 539 -3.25 20.10 0.67
C CYS A 539 -2.99 21.53 1.17
N ASP A 540 -1.81 22.09 0.88
CA ASP A 540 -1.39 23.43 1.33
C ASP A 540 -2.02 24.59 0.53
N LYS A 541 -2.95 24.29 -0.39
CA LYS A 541 -3.75 25.31 -1.12
C LYS A 541 -5.13 25.57 -0.49
N PHE A 542 -5.37 25.11 0.73
CA PHE A 542 -6.62 25.31 1.48
C PHE A 542 -6.45 26.23 2.68
#